data_AF-A0A2V6QYL9-F1
#
_entry.id   AF-A0A2V6QYL9-F1
#
_cell.length_a   1.000
_cell.length_b   1.000
_cell.length_c   1.000
_cell.angle_alpha   90.00
_cell.angle_beta   90.00
_cell.angle_gamma   90.00
#
_symmetry.space_group_name_H-M   'P 1'
#
loop_
_entity.id
_entity.type
_entity.pdbx_description
1 polymer ?
#
loop_
_entity_poly.entity_id
_entity_poly.type
_entity_poly.pdbx_seq_one_letter_code
_entity_poly.pdbx_strand_id
1 'polypeptide(L)' 'WAYVRPYGSSRARHAVMPRWLHYYNWHRPHASLHGRPPISRVLAGDNLVRLHI' A
#
# COMPACT_ATOMS: atom_id res chain seq x y z
N TRP A 1 4.16 4.41 -9.42
CA TRP A 1 3.98 2.97 -9.67
C TRP A 1 3.02 2.72 -10.82
N ALA A 2 1.79 3.26 -10.78
CA ALA A 2 0.89 3.28 -11.93
C ALA A 2 1.43 4.19 -13.05
N TYR A 3 2.20 5.22 -12.67
CA TYR A 3 2.70 6.25 -13.59
C TYR A 3 4.22 6.24 -13.83
N VAL A 4 4.99 5.40 -13.12
CA VAL A 4 6.47 5.41 -13.20
C VAL A 4 7.00 4.39 -14.21
N ARG A 5 6.22 3.34 -14.50
CA ARG A 5 6.59 2.31 -15.47
C ARG A 5 5.40 2.04 -16.39
N PRO A 6 5.57 2.12 -17.72
CA PRO A 6 4.56 1.65 -18.65
C PRO A 6 4.49 0.11 -18.59
N TYR A 7 3.28 -0.43 -18.57
CA TYR A 7 3.03 -1.87 -18.67
C TYR A 7 2.41 -2.17 -20.03
N GLY A 8 2.91 -3.20 -20.72
CA GLY A 8 2.41 -3.58 -22.05
C GLY A 8 1.00 -4.17 -22.05
N SER A 9 0.42 -4.48 -20.89
CA SER A 9 -0.98 -4.90 -20.77
C SER A 9 -1.53 -4.70 -19.36
N SER A 10 -2.85 -4.68 -19.23
CA SER A 10 -3.53 -4.68 -17.94
C SER A 10 -3.16 -5.92 -17.11
N ARG A 11 -3.03 -7.09 -17.74
CA ARG A 11 -2.63 -8.35 -17.09
C ARG A 11 -1.23 -8.27 -16.48
N ALA A 12 -0.27 -7.71 -17.22
CA ALA A 12 1.09 -7.51 -16.71
C ALA A 12 1.12 -6.54 -15.50
N ARG A 13 0.32 -5.47 -15.55
CA ARG A 13 0.15 -4.56 -14.41
C ARG A 13 -0.52 -5.24 -13.21
N HIS A 14 -1.53 -6.07 -13.46
CA HIS A 14 -2.24 -6.80 -12.39
C HIS A 14 -1.33 -7.80 -11.68
N ALA A 15 -0.46 -8.50 -12.42
CA ALA A 15 0.47 -9.48 -11.85
C ALA A 15 1.42 -8.87 -10.79
N VAL A 16 1.78 -7.59 -10.93
CA VAL A 16 2.65 -6.89 -9.96
C VAL A 16 1.88 -6.14 -8.88
N MET A 17 0.55 -6.01 -9.02
CA MET A 17 -0.32 -5.25 -8.12
C MET A 17 -0.20 -5.69 -6.66
N PRO A 18 -0.21 -6.99 -6.31
CA PRO A 18 -0.17 -7.40 -4.90
C PRO A 18 1.09 -6.94 -4.18
N ARG A 19 2.26 -7.11 -4.82
CA ARG A 19 3.55 -6.66 -4.27
C ARG A 19 3.58 -5.15 -4.10
N TRP A 20 3.05 -4.42 -5.07
CA TRP A 20 3.00 -2.98 -4.99
C TRP A 20 2.07 -2.49 -3.88
N LEU A 21 0.88 -3.07 -3.74
CA LEU A 21 -0.08 -2.74 -2.67
C LEU A 21 0.54 -2.96 -1.29
N HIS A 22 1.26 -4.08 -1.09
CA HIS A 22 1.97 -4.32 0.16
C HIS A 22 2.97 -3.20 0.44
N TYR A 23 3.84 -2.86 -0.51
CA TYR A 23 4.80 -1.75 -0.35
C TYR A 23 4.11 -0.41 -0.05
N TYR A 24 3.05 -0.07 -0.78
CA TYR A 24 2.33 1.19 -0.58
C TYR A 24 1.70 1.28 0.81
N ASN A 25 1.01 0.22 1.24
CA ASN A 25 0.29 0.23 2.51
C ASN A 25 1.23 0.13 3.71
N TRP A 26 2.33 -0.63 3.60
CA TRP A 26 3.17 -0.97 4.74
C TRP A 26 4.47 -0.17 4.83
N HIS A 27 5.04 0.24 3.71
CA HIS A 27 6.43 0.75 3.69
C HIS A 27 6.56 2.16 3.11
N ARG A 28 5.66 2.55 2.19
CA ARG A 28 5.80 3.84 1.51
C ARG A 28 5.54 4.99 2.49
N PRO A 29 6.44 5.97 2.63
CA PRO A 29 6.19 7.16 3.44
C PRO A 29 5.20 8.09 2.73
N HIS A 30 4.25 8.65 3.49
CA HIS A 30 3.28 9.63 2.99
C HIS A 30 3.42 10.97 3.71
N ALA A 31 3.59 12.05 2.93
CA ALA A 31 3.74 13.40 3.47
C ALA A 31 2.54 13.83 4.34
N SER A 32 1.32 13.51 3.91
CA SER A 32 0.09 13.76 4.68
C SER A 32 -0.04 12.93 5.96
N LEU A 33 0.84 11.95 6.15
CA LEU A 33 0.91 11.09 7.34
C LEU A 33 2.22 11.31 8.12
N HIS A 34 2.83 12.50 8.00
CA HIS A 34 4.11 12.82 8.64
C HIS A 34 5.22 11.82 8.30
N GLY A 35 5.25 11.36 7.05
CA GLY A 35 6.22 10.38 6.56
C GLY A 35 5.92 8.93 6.96
N ARG A 36 4.79 8.66 7.64
CA ARG A 36 4.42 7.31 8.04
C ARG A 36 3.66 6.58 6.92
N PRO A 37 3.72 5.24 6.87
CA PRO A 37 2.94 4.47 5.92
C PRO A 37 1.45 4.42 6.29
N PRO A 38 0.55 4.21 5.32
CA PRO A 38 -0.90 4.19 5.54
C PRO A 38 -1.37 3.24 6.65
N ILE A 39 -0.73 2.07 6.77
CA ILE A 39 -1.05 1.07 7.81
C ILE A 39 -0.95 1.66 9.24
N SER A 40 -0.11 2.67 9.45
CA SER A 40 0.06 3.34 10.74
C SER A 40 -1.25 3.94 11.28
N ARG A 41 -2.18 4.34 10.40
CA ARG A 41 -3.50 4.86 10.82
C ARG A 41 -4.48 3.76 11.21
N VAL A 42 -4.35 2.58 10.62
CA VAL A 42 -5.24 1.44 10.91
C VAL A 42 -4.86 0.82 12.25
N LEU A 43 -3.56 0.73 12.55
CA LEU A 43 -3.04 0.15 13.79
C LEU A 43 -3.16 1.08 15.01
N ALA A 44 -3.29 2.39 14.79
CA ALA A 44 -3.32 3.40 15.86
C ALA A 44 -4.72 3.66 16.45
N GLY A 45 -5.79 3.12 15.86
CA GLY A 45 -7.15 3.23 16.38
C GLY A 45 -7.68 1.91 16.92
N ASP A 46 -8.79 1.95 17.65
CA ASP A 46 -9.62 0.79 18.04
C ASP A 46 -10.32 0.19 16.81
N ASN A 47 -9.52 -0.19 15.82
CA ASN A 47 -9.97 -0.74 14.57
C ASN A 47 -10.03 -2.26 14.70
N LEU A 48 -11.20 -2.82 14.39
CA LEU A 48 -11.50 -4.27 14.39
C LEU A 48 -10.56 -5.10 13.50
N VAL A 49 -9.73 -4.45 12.67
CA VAL A 49 -8.70 -5.05 11.81
C VAL A 49 -7.50 -5.59 12.62
N ARG A 50 -7.36 -5.24 13.90
CA ARG A 50 -6.28 -5.74 14.78
C ARG A 50 -6.40 -7.23 15.14
N LEU A 51 -7.50 -7.89 14.78
CA LEU A 51 -7.85 -9.25 15.22
C LEU A 51 -7.60 -10.37 14.18
N HIS A 52 -6.90 -10.10 13.07
CA HIS A 52 -6.43 -11.17 12.19
C HIS A 52 -5.00 -11.58 12.56
N ILE A 53 -4.92 -12.55 13.47
CA ILE A 53 -3.79 -13.46 13.69
C ILE A 53 -4.04 -14.74 12.90
#